data_AF-A0A356V3W8-F1
#
_entry.id   AF-A0A356V3W8-F1
#
_cell.length_a   1.000
_cell.length_b   1.000
_cell.length_c   1.000
_cell.angle_alpha   90.00
_cell.angle_beta   90.00
_cell.angle_gamma   90.00
#
_symmetry.space_group_name_H-M   'P 1'
#
loop_
_entity.id
_entity.type
_entity.pdbx_description
1 polymer ?
#
loop_
_entity_poly.entity_id
_entity_poly.type
_entity_poly.pdbx_seq_one_letter_code
_entity_poly.pdbx_strand_id
1 'polypeptide(L)'
;LMTLPTIIIAARAALRAVPPSIREAALGVGATPIQTVFHHIAPLALPGMLTGAIVGMARALGETAPLLMIGMVAFIVDIPSSVVEPATALPVQIFLWADSPERAFLEKTSAAIIVLIVFLI
;
A
#
# COMPACT_ATOMS: atom_id res chain seq x y z
N LEU A 1 8.74 -7.73 -0.98
CA LEU A 1 9.76 -7.25 -1.95
C LEU A 1 9.18 -6.94 -3.34
N MET A 2 8.02 -7.49 -3.72
CA MET A 2 7.40 -7.32 -5.04
C MET A 2 6.70 -5.95 -5.25
N THR A 3 6.48 -5.19 -4.18
CA THR A 3 5.78 -3.89 -4.23
C THR A 3 6.72 -2.70 -4.49
N LEU A 4 8.00 -2.87 -4.18
CA LEU A 4 9.06 -1.87 -4.36
C LEU A 4 9.21 -1.41 -5.82
N PRO A 5 9.24 -2.31 -6.83
CA PRO A 5 9.27 -1.92 -8.24
C PRO A 5 8.07 -1.06 -8.65
N THR A 6 6.87 -1.35 -8.14
CA THR A 6 5.66 -0.58 -8.44
C THR A 6 5.78 0.86 -7.92
N ILE A 7 6.25 1.01 -6.68
CA ILE A 7 6.48 2.31 -6.05
C ILE A 7 7.54 3.10 -6.83
N ILE A 8 8.65 2.45 -7.21
CA ILE A 8 9.74 3.09 -7.96
C ILE A 8 9.28 3.56 -9.35
N ILE A 9 8.51 2.74 -10.07
CA ILE A 9 8.00 3.10 -11.41
C ILE A 9 7.06 4.31 -11.31
N ALA A 10 6.13 4.29 -10.36
CA ALA A 10 5.20 5.39 -10.15
C ALA A 10 5.94 6.67 -9.71
N ALA A 11 6.94 6.57 -8.83
CA ALA A 11 7.73 7.71 -8.42
C ALA A 11 8.56 8.31 -9.56
N ARG A 12 9.14 7.46 -10.41
CA ARG A 12 9.88 7.89 -11.61
C ARG A 12 8.95 8.56 -12.63
N ALA A 13 7.74 8.03 -12.82
CA ALA A 13 6.74 8.64 -13.68
C ALA A 13 6.33 10.02 -13.16
N ALA A 14 6.09 10.14 -11.85
CA ALA A 14 5.76 11.41 -11.20
C ALA A 14 6.87 12.47 -11.36
N LEU A 15 8.14 12.08 -11.17
CA LEU A 15 9.28 12.98 -11.38
C LEU A 15 9.45 13.41 -12.84
N ARG A 16 9.21 12.50 -13.80
CA ARG A 16 9.28 12.81 -15.24
C ARG A 16 8.11 13.65 -15.75
N ALA A 17 6.98 13.65 -15.05
CA ALA A 17 5.82 14.46 -15.39
C ALA A 17 6.05 15.96 -15.10
N VAL A 18 7.02 16.31 -14.25
CA VAL A 18 7.35 17.72 -13.96
C VAL A 18 7.99 18.36 -15.20
N PRO A 19 7.41 19.44 -15.75
CA PRO A 19 7.95 20.10 -16.94
C PRO A 19 9.39 20.60 -16.72
N PRO A 20 10.30 20.44 -17.69
CA PRO A 20 11.68 20.92 -17.59
C PRO A 20 11.77 22.44 -17.42
N SER A 21 10.78 23.20 -17.90
CA SER A 21 10.68 24.65 -17.73
C SER A 21 10.70 25.10 -16.26
N ILE A 22 10.17 24.30 -15.32
CA ILE A 22 10.21 24.61 -13.89
C ILE A 22 11.65 24.58 -13.36
N ARG A 23 12.45 23.62 -13.84
CA ARG A 23 13.86 23.51 -13.48
C ARG A 23 14.65 24.69 -14.05
N GLU A 24 14.42 25.03 -15.30
CA GLU A 24 15.08 26.15 -15.98
C GLU A 24 14.72 27.49 -15.34
N ALA A 25 13.45 27.70 -14.98
CA ALA A 25 13.01 28.90 -14.26
C ALA A 25 13.66 29.03 -12.88
N ALA A 26 13.72 27.93 -12.11
CA ALA A 26 14.36 27.95 -10.80
C ALA A 26 15.86 28.28 -10.89
N LEU A 27 16.57 27.67 -11.85
CA LEU A 27 17.98 27.99 -12.11
C LEU A 27 18.16 29.43 -12.62
N GLY A 28 17.25 29.93 -13.46
CA GLY A 28 17.28 31.29 -14.00
C GLY A 28 17.08 32.39 -12.96
N VAL A 29 16.40 32.09 -11.85
CA VAL A 29 16.24 33.00 -10.69
C VAL A 29 17.41 32.84 -9.69
N GLY A 30 18.39 31.99 -9.98
CA GLY A 30 19.58 31.78 -9.16
C GLY A 30 19.45 30.71 -8.08
N ALA A 31 18.42 29.86 -8.14
CA ALA A 31 18.31 28.72 -7.22
C ALA A 31 19.39 27.67 -7.52
N THR A 32 19.94 27.05 -6.48
CA THR A 32 20.86 25.92 -6.64
C THR A 32 20.13 24.67 -7.16
N PRO A 33 20.83 23.70 -7.78
CA PRO A 33 20.23 22.45 -8.22
C PRO A 33 19.51 21.69 -7.09
N ILE A 34 20.08 21.71 -5.88
CA ILE A 34 19.48 21.10 -4.68
C ILE A 34 18.20 21.84 -4.29
N GLN A 35 18.23 23.18 -4.22
CA GLN A 35 17.04 23.98 -3.91
C GLN A 35 15.93 23.77 -4.94
N THR A 36 16.29 23.65 -6.23
CA THR A 36 15.35 23.38 -7.32
C THR A 36 14.65 22.03 -7.13
N VAL A 37 15.40 20.99 -6.73
CA VAL A 37 14.83 19.66 -6.47
C VAL A 37 13.89 19.69 -5.26
N PHE A 38 14.33 20.22 -4.12
CA PHE A 38 13.54 20.15 -2.89
C PHE A 38 12.36 21.13 -2.84
N HIS A 39 12.47 22.32 -3.42
CA HIS A 39 11.42 23.35 -3.32
C HIS A 39 10.46 23.35 -4.51
N HIS A 40 10.88 22.89 -5.68
CA HIS A 40 10.05 22.94 -6.88
C HIS A 40 9.68 21.53 -7.36
N ILE A 41 10.67 20.70 -7.70
CA ILE A 41 10.41 19.43 -8.39
C ILE A 41 9.78 18.39 -7.46
N ALA A 42 10.31 18.19 -6.24
CA ALA A 42 9.82 17.19 -5.31
C ALA A 42 8.39 17.47 -4.83
N PRO A 43 8.01 18.72 -4.45
CA PRO A 43 6.63 19.03 -4.08
C PRO A 43 5.65 18.84 -5.24
N LEU A 44 6.03 19.22 -6.47
CA LEU A 44 5.20 19.02 -7.67
C LEU A 44 5.01 17.53 -8.03
N ALA A 45 6.03 16.70 -7.81
CA ALA A 45 5.94 15.26 -8.04
C ALA A 45 5.28 14.49 -6.88
N LEU A 46 5.15 15.10 -5.70
CA LEU A 46 4.70 14.43 -4.47
C LEU A 46 3.31 13.76 -4.61
N PRO A 47 2.27 14.40 -5.18
CA PRO A 47 0.97 13.75 -5.33
C PRO A 47 1.04 12.47 -6.18
N GLY A 48 1.84 12.47 -7.24
CA GLY A 48 2.07 11.29 -8.09
C GLY A 48 2.85 10.19 -7.37
N MET A 49 3.87 10.55 -6.60
CA MET A 49 4.64 9.61 -5.77
C MET A 49 3.75 8.97 -4.68
N LEU A 50 2.90 9.76 -4.02
CA LEU A 50 1.96 9.30 -3.01
C LEU A 50 0.95 8.32 -3.59
N THR A 51 0.42 8.60 -4.78
CA THR A 51 -0.48 7.68 -5.48
C THR A 51 0.21 6.33 -5.73
N GLY A 52 1.46 6.35 -6.20
CA GLY A 52 2.27 5.14 -6.38
C GLY A 52 2.52 4.36 -5.09
N ALA A 53 2.77 5.07 -3.99
CA ALA A 53 2.95 4.48 -2.68
C ALA A 53 1.66 3.81 -2.17
N ILE A 54 0.50 4.48 -2.32
CA ILE A 54 -0.81 3.94 -1.93
C ILE A 54 -1.10 2.65 -2.70
N VAL A 55 -0.96 2.66 -4.03
CA VAL A 55 -1.17 1.47 -4.86
C VAL A 55 -0.19 0.35 -4.50
N GLY A 56 1.08 0.69 -4.24
CA GLY A 56 2.09 -0.26 -3.79
C GLY A 56 1.74 -0.92 -2.45
N MET A 57 1.24 -0.14 -1.48
CA MET A 57 0.78 -0.66 -0.18
C MET A 57 -0.47 -1.52 -0.31
N ALA A 58 -1.47 -1.08 -1.07
CA ALA A 58 -2.68 -1.86 -1.33
C ALA A 58 -2.34 -3.23 -1.93
N ARG A 59 -1.39 -3.27 -2.86
CA ARG A 59 -0.91 -4.53 -3.46
C ARG A 59 -0.16 -5.40 -2.45
N ALA A 60 0.66 -4.80 -1.59
CA ALA A 60 1.39 -5.52 -0.55
C ALA A 60 0.44 -6.21 0.44
N LEU A 61 -0.64 -5.52 0.82
CA LEU A 61 -1.68 -6.06 1.70
C LEU A 61 -2.46 -7.20 1.02
N GLY A 62 -2.61 -7.15 -0.31
CA GLY A 62 -3.27 -8.19 -1.11
C GLY A 62 -2.40 -9.42 -1.44
N GLU A 63 -1.09 -9.38 -1.20
CA GLU A 63 -0.17 -10.52 -1.43
C GLU A 63 -0.22 -11.55 -0.27
N THR A 64 -1.42 -11.97 0.12
CA THR A 64 -1.61 -12.98 1.18
C THR A 64 -1.47 -14.42 0.69
N ALA A 65 -1.60 -14.66 -0.61
CA ALA A 65 -1.45 -16.01 -1.19
C ALA A 65 -0.04 -16.62 -0.98
N PRO A 66 1.08 -15.89 -1.18
CA PRO A 66 2.40 -16.40 -0.83
C PRO A 66 2.57 -16.65 0.68
N LEU A 67 2.00 -15.81 1.55
CA LEU A 67 2.08 -15.97 3.00
C LEU A 67 1.38 -17.25 3.48
N LEU A 68 0.22 -17.56 2.91
CA LEU A 68 -0.48 -18.84 3.12
C LEU A 68 0.38 -20.02 2.65
N MET A 69 1.04 -19.90 1.50
CA MET A 69 1.83 -20.97 0.89
C MET A 69 3.11 -21.30 1.67
N ILE A 70 3.76 -20.30 2.27
CA ILE A 70 4.98 -20.47 3.08
C ILE A 70 4.62 -20.90 4.53
N GLY A 71 3.32 -20.96 4.86
CA GLY A 71 2.84 -21.40 6.17
C GLY A 71 3.21 -20.41 7.27
N MET A 72 3.12 -19.10 7.02
CA MET A 72 3.35 -18.10 8.07
C MET A 72 2.23 -18.19 9.12
N VAL A 73 2.48 -19.00 10.14
CA VAL A 73 1.64 -19.24 11.32
C VAL A 73 1.74 -18.01 12.25
N ALA A 74 1.12 -16.91 11.87
CA ALA A 74 0.63 -15.95 12.86
C ALA A 74 -0.85 -16.25 13.10
N PHE A 75 -1.15 -17.48 13.58
CA PHE A 75 -2.48 -17.86 14.02
C PHE A 75 -2.69 -17.25 15.41
N ILE A 76 -3.12 -16.00 15.45
CA ILE A 76 -3.56 -15.37 16.69
C ILE A 76 -5.08 -15.43 16.65
N VAL A 77 -5.61 -16.43 17.36
CA VAL A 77 -7.06 -16.69 17.48
C VAL A 77 -7.69 -15.72 18.49
N ASP A 78 -6.85 -15.14 19.36
CA ASP A 78 -7.29 -14.18 20.37
C ASP A 78 -7.63 -12.83 19.75
N ILE A 79 -8.74 -12.26 20.21
CA ILE A 79 -9.17 -10.91 19.81
C ILE A 79 -8.18 -9.93 20.43
N PRO A 80 -7.42 -9.16 19.63
CA PRO A 80 -6.44 -8.23 20.17
C PRO A 80 -7.14 -7.20 21.06
N SER A 81 -6.69 -7.10 22.31
CA SER A 81 -7.21 -6.18 23.31
C SER A 81 -6.62 -4.78 23.18
N SER A 82 -5.57 -4.63 22.37
CA SER A 82 -4.84 -3.40 22.13
C SER A 82 -4.38 -3.27 20.66
N VAL A 83 -4.23 -2.04 20.17
CA VAL A 83 -3.77 -1.72 18.80
C VAL A 83 -2.32 -2.13 18.51
N VAL A 84 -1.56 -2.50 19.54
CA VAL A 84 -0.15 -2.91 19.42
C VAL A 84 0.00 -4.44 19.55
N GLU A 85 -1.08 -5.16 19.87
CA GLU A 85 -1.04 -6.62 19.94
C GLU A 85 -0.95 -7.22 18.53
N PRO A 86 -0.20 -8.33 18.37
CA PRO A 86 -0.08 -8.95 17.07
C PRO A 86 -1.43 -9.55 16.67
N ALA A 87 -1.81 -9.36 15.40
CA ALA A 87 -3.09 -9.78 14.84
C ALA A 87 -2.90 -10.51 13.51
N THR A 88 -3.83 -11.40 13.18
CA THR A 88 -3.85 -12.13 11.91
C THR A 88 -4.30 -11.22 10.77
N ALA A 89 -3.73 -11.38 9.57
CA ALA A 89 -4.16 -10.63 8.39
C ALA A 89 -5.60 -11.01 7.97
N LEU A 90 -6.46 -10.03 7.73
CA LEU A 90 -7.86 -10.26 7.35
C LEU A 90 -8.07 -11.24 6.18
N PRO A 91 -7.28 -11.21 5.08
CA PRO A 91 -7.48 -12.16 3.99
C PRO A 91 -7.14 -13.61 4.38
N VAL A 92 -6.19 -13.82 5.30
CA VAL A 92 -5.90 -15.15 5.86
C VAL A 92 -7.10 -15.64 6.66
N GLN A 93 -7.71 -14.76 7.46
CA GLN A 93 -8.90 -15.08 8.24
C GLN A 93 -10.10 -15.45 7.36
N ILE A 94 -10.33 -14.71 6.26
CA ILE A 94 -11.37 -15.00 5.27
C ILE A 94 -11.16 -16.37 4.64
N PHE A 95 -9.93 -16.70 4.24
CA PHE A 95 -9.62 -18.00 3.63
C PHE A 95 -9.92 -19.16 4.59
N LEU A 96 -9.52 -19.03 5.86
CA LEU A 96 -9.76 -20.06 6.88
C LEU A 96 -11.25 -20.25 7.20
N TRP A 97 -12.01 -19.15 7.27
CA TRP A 97 -13.46 -19.24 7.50
C TRP A 97 -14.25 -19.67 6.26
N ALA A 98 -13.69 -19.52 5.06
CA ALA A 98 -14.30 -20.02 3.84
C ALA A 98 -14.16 -21.55 3.71
N ASP A 99 -13.10 -22.12 4.28
CA ASP A 99 -12.85 -23.57 4.26
C ASP A 99 -13.65 -24.34 5.33
N SER A 100 -14.21 -23.64 6.34
CA SER A 100 -15.01 -24.27 7.39
C SER A 100 -16.50 -24.44 7.01
N PRO A 101 -17.10 -25.63 7.19
CA PRO A 101 -18.45 -25.93 6.71
C PRO A 101 -19.60 -25.49 7.63
N GLU A 102 -19.34 -24.81 8.74
CA GLU A 102 -20.41 -24.37 9.67
C GLU A 102 -21.11 -23.11 9.18
N ARG A 103 -22.44 -23.07 9.23
CA ARG A 103 -23.27 -21.94 8.75
C ARG A 103 -22.92 -20.59 9.40
N ALA A 104 -22.42 -20.60 10.63
CA ALA A 104 -22.01 -19.38 11.33
C ALA A 104 -20.74 -18.73 10.74
N PHE A 105 -19.90 -19.48 10.01
CA PHE A 105 -18.73 -18.92 9.34
C PHE A 105 -19.05 -18.26 8.01
N LEU A 106 -20.09 -18.70 7.29
CA LEU A 106 -20.53 -18.05 6.04
C LEU A 106 -20.86 -16.56 6.23
N GLU A 107 -21.57 -16.24 7.32
CA GLU A 107 -21.92 -14.85 7.65
C GLU A 107 -20.69 -14.01 8.02
N LYS A 108 -19.76 -14.59 8.80
CA LYS A 108 -18.50 -13.93 9.20
C LYS A 108 -17.57 -13.70 8.03
N THR A 109 -17.42 -14.68 7.14
CA THR A 109 -16.63 -14.59 5.91
C THR A 109 -17.18 -13.49 5.00
N SER A 110 -18.49 -13.46 4.79
CA SER A 110 -19.14 -12.43 3.96
C SER A 110 -18.95 -11.03 4.55
N ALA A 111 -19.13 -10.87 5.87
CA ALA A 111 -18.90 -9.60 6.54
C ALA A 111 -17.44 -9.13 6.44
N ALA A 112 -16.47 -10.04 6.62
CA ALA A 112 -15.06 -9.72 6.50
C ALA A 112 -14.65 -9.35 5.08
N ILE A 113 -15.21 -10.00 4.05
CA ILE A 113 -15.00 -9.62 2.65
C ILE A 113 -15.52 -8.20 2.39
N ILE A 114 -16.71 -7.85 2.89
CA ILE A 114 -17.28 -6.51 2.73
C ILE A 114 -16.37 -5.46 3.39
N VAL A 115 -15.92 -5.70 4.63
CA VAL A 115 -14.99 -4.79 5.32
C VAL A 115 -13.68 -4.63 4.55
N LEU A 116 -13.13 -5.73 4.02
CA LEU A 116 -11.90 -5.69 3.22
C LEU A 116 -12.09 -4.88 1.93
N ILE A 117 -13.24 -5.03 1.25
CA ILE A 117 -13.57 -4.25 0.04
C ILE A 117 -13.75 -2.77 0.37
N VAL A 118 -14.45 -2.42 1.46
CA VAL A 118 -14.64 -1.03 1.89
C VAL A 118 -13.32 -0.36 2.26
N PHE A 119 -12.37 -1.10 2.84
CA PHE A 119 -11.05 -0.56 3.17
C PHE A 119 -10.16 -0.36 1.93
N LEU A 120 -10.35 -1.19 0.90
CA LEU A 120 -9.54 -1.16 -0.32
C LEU A 120 -9.99 -0.08 -1.33
N ILE A 121 -11.25 0.34 -1.26
CA ILE A 121 -11.86 1.41 -2.08
C ILE A 121 -11.64 2.77 -1.40
#